data_AF-A0A1I0YW22-F1
#
_entry.id   AF-A0A1I0YW22-F1
#
_cell.length_a   1.000
_cell.length_b   1.000
_cell.length_c   1.000
_cell.angle_alpha   90.00
_cell.angle_beta   90.00
_cell.angle_gamma   90.00
#
_symmetry.space_group_name_H-M   'P 1'
#
loop_
_entity.id
_entity.type
_entity.pdbx_description
1 polymer ?
#
loop_
_entity_poly.entity_id
_entity_poly.type
_entity_poly.pdbx_seq_one_letter_code
_entity_poly.pdbx_strand_id
1 'polypeptide(L)'
;MISSEQARKIIAAGEDRARQIGVPVNIAVLDAGVHLKSLHRMDDALLGTISIAVDKARTAALFGMRTEDVGEFCKPGGTSPGLEQTNGGLVVFAGGIPLRDAGGVLIGAVGVSGGAVAQDLEVAEAAAAALGG
;
A
#
# COMPACT_ATOMS: atom_id res chain seq x y z
N MET A 1 9.44 6.77 -12.33
CA MET A 1 8.90 5.40 -12.17
C MET A 1 9.78 4.65 -11.19
N ILE A 2 9.18 3.89 -10.27
CA ILE A 2 9.93 3.11 -9.28
C ILE A 2 10.70 1.96 -9.93
N SER A 3 11.95 1.75 -9.53
CA SER A 3 12.78 0.65 -10.00
C SER A 3 12.49 -0.66 -9.26
N SER A 4 12.88 -1.79 -9.84
CA SER A 4 12.77 -3.11 -9.17
C SER A 4 13.62 -3.18 -7.90
N GLU A 5 14.79 -2.53 -7.89
CA GLU A 5 15.65 -2.46 -6.71
C GLU A 5 15.01 -1.65 -5.58
N GLN A 6 14.43 -0.49 -5.90
CA GLN A 6 13.69 0.33 -4.93
C GLN A 6 12.50 -0.45 -4.35
N ALA A 7 11.73 -1.14 -5.19
CA ALA A 7 10.60 -1.95 -4.74
C ALA A 7 11.01 -3.05 -3.77
N ARG A 8 12.15 -3.73 -4.00
CA ARG A 8 12.69 -4.74 -3.07
C ARG A 8 13.16 -4.14 -1.75
N LYS A 9 13.79 -2.96 -1.77
CA LYS A 9 14.20 -2.24 -0.55
C LYS A 9 12.99 -1.88 0.32
N ILE A 10 11.93 -1.37 -0.31
CA ILE A 10 10.65 -1.05 0.35
C ILE A 10 10.03 -2.30 0.99
N ILE A 11 9.99 -3.41 0.24
CA ILE A 11 9.49 -4.70 0.77
C ILE A 11 10.30 -5.16 1.97
N ALA A 12 11.63 -5.13 1.89
CA ALA A 12 12.51 -5.58 2.97
C ALA A 12 12.28 -4.77 4.26
N ALA A 13 12.17 -3.44 4.15
CA ALA A 13 11.90 -2.58 5.30
C ALA A 13 10.53 -2.84 5.93
N GLY A 14 9.49 -3.09 5.10
CA GLY A 14 8.18 -3.47 5.58
C GLY A 14 8.20 -4.85 6.27
N GLU A 15 8.86 -5.84 5.68
CA GLU A 15 9.01 -7.17 6.28
C GLU A 15 9.74 -7.10 7.63
N ASP A 16 10.81 -6.30 7.73
CA ASP A 16 11.53 -6.11 8.99
C ASP A 16 10.62 -5.48 10.05
N ARG A 17 9.80 -4.49 9.69
CA ARG A 17 8.83 -3.92 10.64
C ARG A 17 7.77 -4.92 11.06
N ALA A 18 7.24 -5.68 10.11
CA ALA A 18 6.24 -6.71 10.34
C ALA A 18 6.76 -7.80 11.31
N ARG A 19 8.02 -8.22 11.16
CA ARG A 19 8.70 -9.13 12.10
C ARG A 19 8.85 -8.52 13.49
N GLN A 20 9.24 -7.25 13.59
CA GLN A 20 9.40 -6.56 14.89
C GLN A 20 8.11 -6.51 15.70
N ILE A 21 6.96 -6.35 15.04
CA ILE A 21 5.65 -6.26 15.69
C ILE A 21 4.87 -7.59 15.68
N GLY A 22 5.50 -8.67 15.21
CA GLY A 22 4.95 -10.02 15.27
C GLY A 22 3.71 -10.25 14.41
N VAL A 23 3.63 -9.60 13.23
CA VAL A 23 2.46 -9.70 12.34
C VAL A 23 2.88 -10.16 10.94
N PRO A 24 2.48 -11.36 10.49
CA PRO A 24 2.76 -11.78 9.12
C PRO A 24 1.84 -11.06 8.14
N VAL A 25 2.41 -10.42 7.10
CA VAL A 25 1.66 -9.59 6.15
C VAL A 25 2.02 -9.90 4.69
N ASN A 26 1.15 -9.44 3.79
CA ASN A 26 1.42 -9.29 2.37
C ASN A 26 1.82 -7.83 2.09
N ILE A 27 2.87 -7.63 1.29
CA ILE A 27 3.40 -6.31 0.90
C ILE A 27 3.48 -6.25 -0.62
N ALA A 28 2.76 -5.31 -1.22
CA ALA A 28 2.73 -5.09 -2.66
C ALA A 28 3.28 -3.71 -3.01
N VAL A 29 4.08 -3.63 -4.06
CA VAL A 29 4.57 -2.36 -4.64
C VAL A 29 4.12 -2.28 -6.10
N LEU A 30 3.40 -1.22 -6.44
CA LEU A 30 3.00 -0.87 -7.81
C LEU A 30 3.83 0.32 -8.31
N ASP A 31 4.05 0.40 -9.62
CA ASP A 31 4.60 1.60 -10.23
C ASP A 31 3.53 2.68 -10.51
N ALA A 32 3.94 3.87 -10.95
CA ALA A 32 3.00 4.97 -11.21
C ALA A 32 2.04 4.70 -12.40
N GLY A 33 2.30 3.66 -13.19
CA GLY A 33 1.38 3.16 -14.20
C GLY A 33 0.37 2.16 -13.62
N VAL A 34 0.36 1.97 -12.30
CA VAL A 34 -0.54 1.06 -11.57
C VAL A 34 -0.32 -0.42 -11.95
N HIS A 35 0.92 -0.77 -12.34
CA HIS A 35 1.32 -2.15 -12.60
C HIS A 35 2.18 -2.70 -11.47
N LEU A 36 1.95 -3.97 -11.13
CA LEU A 36 2.69 -4.65 -10.07
C LEU A 36 4.18 -4.66 -10.37
N LYS A 37 4.99 -4.12 -9.46
CA LYS A 37 6.46 -4.15 -9.52
C LYS A 37 7.03 -5.30 -8.70
N SER A 38 6.48 -5.50 -7.50
CA SER A 38 6.91 -6.55 -6.59
C SER A 38 5.81 -6.89 -5.59
N LEU A 39 5.78 -8.15 -5.16
CA LEU A 39 4.88 -8.67 -4.15
C LEU A 39 5.67 -9.61 -3.25
N HIS A 40 5.54 -9.45 -1.95
CA HIS A 40 6.09 -10.35 -0.95
C HIS A 40 4.98 -10.82 -0.03
N ARG A 41 4.89 -12.15 0.15
CA ARG A 41 4.00 -12.78 1.11
C ARG A 41 4.89 -13.40 2.17
N MET A 42 4.82 -12.88 3.39
CA MET A 42 5.46 -13.52 4.52
C MET A 42 4.83 -14.88 4.79
N ASP A 43 5.62 -15.79 5.36
CA ASP A 43 5.08 -17.05 5.87
C ASP A 43 3.96 -16.75 6.88
N ASP A 44 2.94 -17.62 6.90
CA ASP A 44 1.74 -17.50 7.75
C ASP A 44 0.85 -16.27 7.53
N ALA A 45 1.15 -15.43 6.53
CA ALA A 45 0.28 -14.31 6.18
C ALA A 45 -1.07 -14.81 5.63
N LEU A 46 -2.15 -14.12 5.99
CA LEU A 46 -3.50 -14.49 5.59
C LEU A 46 -3.65 -14.51 4.05
N LEU A 47 -4.16 -15.62 3.51
CA LEU A 47 -4.30 -15.77 2.05
C LEU A 47 -5.25 -14.73 1.43
N GLY A 48 -6.31 -14.37 2.15
CA GLY A 48 -7.29 -13.38 1.70
C GLY A 48 -6.77 -11.95 1.63
N THR A 49 -5.58 -11.66 2.19
CA THR A 49 -5.02 -10.31 2.22
C THR A 49 -4.02 -10.05 1.09
N ILE A 50 -3.71 -11.05 0.25
CA ILE A 50 -2.83 -10.89 -0.92
C ILE A 50 -3.40 -9.85 -1.89
N SER A 51 -4.65 -10.02 -2.32
CA SER A 51 -5.31 -9.06 -3.21
C SER A 51 -5.52 -7.72 -2.53
N ILE A 52 -5.87 -7.72 -1.24
CA ILE A 52 -6.07 -6.48 -0.46
C ILE A 52 -4.79 -5.63 -0.44
N ALA A 53 -3.61 -6.22 -0.27
CA ALA A 53 -2.34 -5.48 -0.32
C ALA A 53 -2.12 -4.85 -1.71
N VAL A 54 -2.39 -5.60 -2.78
CA VAL A 54 -2.32 -5.09 -4.16
C VAL A 54 -3.32 -3.97 -4.40
N ASP A 55 -4.56 -4.10 -3.92
CA ASP A 55 -5.61 -3.13 -4.14
C ASP A 55 -5.47 -1.87 -3.28
N LYS A 56 -4.85 -1.97 -2.10
CA LYS A 56 -4.39 -0.81 -1.32
C LYS A 56 -3.33 -0.02 -2.09
N ALA A 57 -2.31 -0.71 -2.64
CA ALA A 57 -1.29 -0.07 -3.47
C ALA A 57 -1.90 0.53 -4.75
N ARG A 58 -2.85 -0.17 -5.39
CA ARG A 58 -3.58 0.32 -6.58
C ARG A 58 -4.32 1.62 -6.27
N THR A 59 -5.06 1.64 -5.17
CA THR A 59 -5.81 2.82 -4.72
C THR A 59 -4.85 3.97 -4.48
N ALA A 60 -3.76 3.75 -3.73
CA ALA A 60 -2.78 4.80 -3.47
C ALA A 60 -2.08 5.32 -4.74
N ALA A 61 -1.80 4.46 -5.72
CA ALA A 61 -1.21 4.86 -7.00
C ALA A 61 -2.18 5.65 -7.89
N LEU A 62 -3.45 5.23 -7.95
CA LEU A 62 -4.48 5.88 -8.79
C LEU A 62 -4.79 7.31 -8.32
N PHE A 63 -4.87 7.52 -7.01
CA PHE A 63 -5.25 8.81 -6.43
C PHE A 63 -4.05 9.64 -5.95
N GLY A 64 -2.86 9.03 -5.85
CA GLY A 64 -1.67 9.69 -5.30
C GLY A 64 -1.84 10.08 -3.82
N MET A 65 -2.70 9.37 -3.10
CA MET A 65 -3.16 9.62 -1.73
C MET A 65 -3.06 8.35 -0.89
N ARG A 66 -3.09 8.48 0.44
CA ARG A 66 -3.18 7.31 1.31
C ARG A 66 -4.58 6.70 1.21
N THR A 67 -4.70 5.40 1.40
CA THR A 67 -5.98 4.69 1.19
C THR A 67 -7.07 5.15 2.15
N GLU A 68 -6.73 5.47 3.38
CA GLU A 68 -7.65 6.04 4.37
C GLU A 68 -8.15 7.44 3.97
N ASP A 69 -7.31 8.26 3.34
CA ASP A 69 -7.70 9.60 2.88
C ASP A 69 -8.71 9.50 1.73
N VAL A 70 -8.57 8.50 0.85
CA VAL A 70 -9.57 8.19 -0.19
C VAL A 70 -10.88 7.73 0.46
N GLY A 71 -10.79 6.96 1.54
CA GLY A 71 -11.96 6.47 2.29
C GLY A 71 -12.84 7.56 2.87
N GLU A 72 -12.27 8.72 3.22
CA GLU A 72 -13.07 9.87 3.69
C GLU A 72 -14.07 10.35 2.63
N PHE A 73 -13.74 10.24 1.34
CA PHE A 73 -14.66 10.62 0.25
C PHE A 73 -15.81 9.62 0.10
N CYS A 74 -15.59 8.35 0.43
CA CYS A 74 -16.52 7.24 0.24
C CYS A 74 -17.59 7.15 1.33
N LYS A 75 -17.38 7.80 2.49
CA LYS A 75 -18.30 7.71 3.63
C LYS A 75 -19.70 8.24 3.27
N PRO A 76 -20.77 7.80 3.99
CA PRO A 76 -22.08 8.44 3.89
C PRO A 76 -21.97 9.95 4.16
N GLY A 77 -22.45 10.76 3.22
CA GLY A 77 -22.30 12.23 3.28
C GLY A 77 -20.95 12.78 2.83
N GLY A 78 -20.01 11.91 2.44
CA GLY A 78 -18.77 12.29 1.76
C GLY A 78 -19.02 12.81 0.34
N THR A 79 -17.96 13.30 -0.29
CA THR A 79 -18.04 13.94 -1.62
C THR A 79 -18.22 12.94 -2.76
N SER A 80 -17.91 11.65 -2.55
CA SER A 80 -18.01 10.63 -3.60
C SER A 80 -18.36 9.23 -3.04
N PRO A 81 -19.56 9.04 -2.45
CA PRO A 81 -20.01 7.72 -1.99
C PRO A 81 -20.01 6.71 -3.15
N GLY A 82 -19.46 5.52 -2.94
CA GLY A 82 -19.36 4.48 -3.96
C GLY A 82 -18.12 4.57 -4.86
N LEU A 83 -17.22 5.54 -4.63
CA LEU A 83 -15.94 5.61 -5.34
C LEU A 83 -15.15 4.29 -5.22
N GLU A 84 -15.26 3.60 -4.08
CA GLU A 84 -14.63 2.31 -3.83
C GLU A 84 -15.11 1.18 -4.74
N GLN A 85 -16.24 1.35 -5.42
CA GLN A 85 -16.77 0.39 -6.39
C GLN A 85 -16.19 0.58 -7.80
N THR A 86 -15.47 1.68 -8.03
CA THR A 86 -14.84 2.00 -9.32
C THR A 86 -13.53 1.24 -9.51
N ASN A 87 -12.94 1.33 -10.70
CA ASN A 87 -11.60 0.77 -10.99
C ASN A 87 -11.43 -0.73 -10.69
N GLY A 88 -12.53 -1.50 -10.72
CA GLY A 88 -12.53 -2.94 -10.42
C GLY A 88 -12.59 -3.27 -8.92
N GLY A 89 -12.84 -2.28 -8.06
CA GLY A 89 -12.83 -2.40 -6.61
C GLY A 89 -11.58 -1.77 -6.01
N LEU A 90 -11.78 -0.79 -5.13
CA LEU A 90 -10.72 -0.14 -4.36
C LEU A 90 -10.77 -0.59 -2.91
N VAL A 91 -9.61 -0.55 -2.25
CA VAL A 91 -9.52 -0.70 -0.80
C VAL A 91 -9.22 0.66 -0.20
N VAL A 92 -10.17 1.17 0.59
CA VAL A 92 -10.19 2.55 1.08
C VAL A 92 -10.05 2.65 2.61
N PHE A 93 -9.31 1.72 3.19
CA PHE A 93 -8.88 1.77 4.60
C PHE A 93 -7.35 1.65 4.68
N ALA A 94 -6.78 2.06 5.82
CA ALA A 94 -5.35 2.31 5.94
C ALA A 94 -4.44 1.12 5.56
N GLY A 95 -3.27 1.46 5.03
CA GLY A 95 -2.23 0.51 4.64
C GLY A 95 -1.75 0.64 3.19
N GLY A 96 -2.28 1.57 2.41
CA GLY A 96 -1.72 1.95 1.10
C GLY A 96 -1.15 3.36 1.13
N ILE A 97 0.09 3.53 0.65
CA ILE A 97 0.83 4.81 0.71
C ILE A 97 1.45 5.13 -0.66
N PRO A 98 1.26 6.36 -1.18
CA PRO A 98 1.90 6.79 -2.43
C PRO A 98 3.40 6.98 -2.23
N LEU A 99 4.19 6.56 -3.22
CA LEU A 99 5.65 6.67 -3.23
C LEU A 99 6.06 7.80 -4.17
N ARG A 100 6.76 8.79 -3.62
CA ARG A 100 7.21 9.98 -4.36
C ARG A 100 8.72 10.10 -4.36
N ASP A 101 9.30 10.56 -5.46
CA ASP A 101 10.73 10.87 -5.51
C ASP A 101 11.06 12.18 -4.78
N ALA A 102 12.35 12.55 -4.75
CA ALA A 102 12.82 13.78 -4.12
C ALA A 102 12.22 15.06 -4.72
N GLY A 103 11.70 15.01 -5.95
CA GLY A 103 10.99 16.11 -6.58
C GLY A 103 9.48 16.13 -6.28
N GLY A 104 8.98 15.20 -5.46
CA GLY A 104 7.57 15.05 -5.15
C GLY A 104 6.75 14.34 -6.23
N VAL A 105 7.39 13.84 -7.29
CA VAL A 105 6.71 13.14 -8.39
C VAL A 105 6.30 11.75 -7.93
N LEU A 106 5.04 11.38 -8.17
CA LEU A 106 4.56 10.02 -7.90
C LEU A 106 5.28 9.01 -8.79
N ILE A 107 5.99 8.07 -8.19
CA ILE A 107 6.74 7.03 -8.89
C ILE A 107 6.17 5.62 -8.68
N GLY A 108 5.27 5.45 -7.72
CA GLY A 108 4.60 4.19 -7.41
C GLY A 108 3.74 4.30 -6.14
N ALA A 109 3.37 3.15 -5.59
CA ALA A 109 2.73 3.04 -4.29
C ALA A 109 3.07 1.72 -3.61
N VAL A 110 3.03 1.68 -2.28
CA VAL A 110 3.11 0.46 -1.47
C VAL A 110 1.76 0.18 -0.82
N GLY A 111 1.42 -1.08 -0.66
CA GLY A 111 0.21 -1.55 0.02
C GLY A 111 0.53 -2.75 0.90
N VAL A 112 0.02 -2.74 2.14
CA VAL A 112 0.26 -3.78 3.14
C VAL A 112 -1.06 -4.30 3.69
N SER A 113 -1.17 -5.63 3.84
CA SER A 113 -2.35 -6.24 4.43
C SER A 113 -2.06 -7.60 5.09
N GLY A 114 -2.50 -7.78 6.32
CA GLY A 114 -2.41 -9.05 7.06
C GLY A 114 -2.73 -8.94 8.54
N GLY A 115 -2.50 -7.76 9.14
CA GLY A 115 -2.77 -7.47 10.54
C GLY A 115 -4.07 -6.72 10.78
N ALA A 116 -4.18 -6.12 11.97
CA ALA A 116 -5.13 -5.05 12.21
C ALA A 116 -4.78 -3.83 11.34
N VAL A 117 -5.77 -3.00 11.02
CA VAL A 117 -5.60 -1.82 10.14
C VAL A 117 -4.46 -0.89 10.61
N ALA A 118 -4.29 -0.70 11.92
CA ALA A 118 -3.20 0.10 12.46
C ALA A 118 -1.81 -0.54 12.24
N GLN A 119 -1.72 -1.86 12.32
CA GLN A 119 -0.47 -2.60 12.07
C GLN A 119 -0.11 -2.58 10.57
N ASP A 120 -1.11 -2.77 9.69
CA ASP A 120 -0.91 -2.63 8.24
C ASP A 120 -0.37 -1.25 7.89
N LEU A 121 -0.92 -0.21 8.52
CA LEU A 121 -0.48 1.16 8.32
C LEU A 121 0.95 1.38 8.78
N GLU A 122 1.26 0.93 9.99
CA GLU A 122 2.59 1.05 10.57
C GLU A 122 3.68 0.36 9.73
N VAL A 123 3.37 -0.82 9.18
CA VAL A 123 4.28 -1.54 8.27
C VAL A 123 4.40 -0.80 6.92
N ALA A 124 3.30 -0.28 6.38
CA ALA A 124 3.33 0.48 5.13
C ALA A 124 4.16 1.76 5.26
N GLU A 125 4.11 2.44 6.40
CA GLU A 125 4.90 3.64 6.69
C GLU A 125 6.40 3.32 6.77
N ALA A 126 6.76 2.25 7.47
CA ALA A 126 8.15 1.77 7.52
C ALA A 126 8.66 1.40 6.12
N ALA A 127 7.84 0.72 5.32
CA ALA A 127 8.16 0.37 3.95
C ALA A 127 8.38 1.62 3.07
N ALA A 128 7.46 2.59 3.13
CA ALA A 128 7.54 3.83 2.34
C ALA A 128 8.75 4.70 2.73
N ALA A 129 9.10 4.75 4.02
CA ALA A 129 10.24 5.51 4.52
C ALA A 129 11.58 5.05 3.93
N ALA A 130 11.70 3.76 3.57
CA ALA A 130 12.91 3.19 2.96
C ALA A 130 13.22 3.72 1.55
N LEU A 131 12.30 4.47 0.92
CA LEU A 131 12.55 5.12 -0.36
C LEU A 131 13.49 6.34 -0.22
N GLY A 132 13.50 7.00 0.94
CA GLY A 132 14.29 8.21 1.21
C GLY A 132 15.65 7.96 1.87
N GLY A 133 16.02 6.68 2.06
CA GLY A 133 17.28 6.26 2.68
C GLY A 133 18.27 5.64 1.69
#